data_AF-A0A7S0BT07-F1
#
_entry.id   AF-A0A7S0BT07-F1
#
_cell.length_a   1.000
_cell.length_b   1.000
_cell.length_c   1.000
_cell.angle_alpha   90.00
_cell.angle_beta   90.00
_cell.angle_gamma   90.00
#
_symmetry.space_group_name_H-M   'P 1'
#
loop_
_entity.id
_entity.type
_entity.pdbx_description
1 polymer ?
#
loop_
_entity_poly.entity_id
_entity_poly.type
_entity_poly.pdbx_seq_one_letter_code
_entity_poly.pdbx_strand_id
1 'polypeptide(L)'
;SSFRLPLGSAAPQSPVERRCPAHCVFLLTEKLNVSAAAFCVHTLTPRNPESFNYFRRLIALVTNFFHPSNGGRWSSYLACFLGQFTSNLTARVARERSATKAGVNERVVGSHSVKPVAPLEDRLTDELLAEIVDLLLPLVQLGLHAKQGYMSLQAASAARDLAVVAPQLVIEKLLDAAASGLGSISSPHRTSAALKMLATLTPVFLDSDLWPTGVDFLPQALELTLPGIDPNDPSKTEATFRFIAGASARLQSLLANGKGEELSIFLEDYS
;
A
#
# COMPACT_ATOMS: atom_id res chain seq x y z
N SER A 1 -22.63 -0.13 9.75
CA SER A 1 -21.87 -0.91 8.75
C SER A 1 -21.53 -0.02 7.56
N SER A 2 -20.33 0.55 7.55
CA SER A 2 -19.77 1.38 6.46
C SER A 2 -19.62 0.60 5.15
N PHE A 3 -19.23 -0.67 5.23
CA PHE A 3 -18.85 -1.46 4.06
C PHE A 3 -20.03 -2.00 3.23
N ARG A 4 -21.25 -2.09 3.81
CA ARG A 4 -22.48 -2.54 3.12
C ARG A 4 -22.30 -3.85 2.34
N LEU A 5 -21.59 -4.81 2.93
CA LEU A 5 -21.30 -6.12 2.31
C LEU A 5 -22.58 -6.97 2.23
N PRO A 6 -22.81 -7.70 1.12
CA PRO A 6 -23.89 -8.67 1.05
C PRO A 6 -23.53 -9.87 1.91
N LEU A 7 -24.38 -10.19 2.88
CA LEU A 7 -24.24 -11.35 3.75
C LEU A 7 -25.54 -12.15 3.67
N GLY A 8 -25.46 -13.46 3.41
CA GLY A 8 -26.63 -14.36 3.32
C GLY A 8 -26.97 -14.83 1.89
N SER A 9 -27.95 -15.74 1.79
CA SER A 9 -28.18 -16.57 0.60
C SER A 9 -28.98 -15.95 -0.54
N ALA A 10 -29.55 -14.73 -0.41
CA ALA A 10 -30.48 -14.24 -1.44
C ALA A 10 -30.66 -12.71 -1.60
N ALA A 11 -29.89 -11.85 -0.91
CA ALA A 11 -30.10 -10.40 -1.00
C ALA A 11 -28.97 -9.70 -1.79
N PRO A 12 -29.25 -9.04 -2.93
CA PRO A 12 -28.27 -8.22 -3.64
C PRO A 12 -27.89 -6.93 -2.88
N GLN A 13 -28.47 -6.70 -1.71
CA GLN A 13 -28.16 -5.63 -0.77
C GLN A 13 -28.05 -6.17 0.65
N SER A 14 -27.28 -5.48 1.50
CA SER A 14 -27.18 -5.75 2.94
C SER A 14 -28.60 -5.91 3.54
N PRO A 15 -28.98 -7.07 4.10
CA PRO A 15 -30.34 -7.37 4.54
C PRO A 15 -30.81 -6.55 5.75
N VAL A 16 -29.95 -5.72 6.32
CA VAL A 16 -30.26 -4.90 7.50
C VAL A 16 -31.01 -3.64 7.08
N GLU A 17 -32.34 -3.64 7.20
CA GLU A 17 -33.13 -2.41 7.32
C GLU A 17 -32.61 -1.61 8.52
N ARG A 18 -32.07 -0.43 8.26
CA ARG A 18 -31.46 0.40 9.30
C ARG A 18 -32.50 1.30 9.93
N ARG A 19 -33.08 0.86 11.05
CA ARG A 19 -33.59 1.81 12.05
C ARG A 19 -32.39 2.39 12.80
N CYS A 20 -31.60 3.24 12.12
CA CYS A 20 -30.53 4.00 12.74
C CYS A 20 -31.11 5.36 13.15
N PRO A 21 -30.99 5.78 14.43
CA PRO A 21 -31.40 7.12 14.84
C PRO A 21 -30.76 8.19 13.94
N ALA A 22 -31.49 9.24 13.59
CA ALA A 22 -31.03 10.25 12.62
C ALA A 22 -29.65 10.84 12.95
N HIS A 23 -29.35 11.01 14.25
CA HIS A 23 -28.07 11.50 14.74
C HIS A 23 -26.90 10.52 14.57
N CYS A 24 -27.13 9.26 14.23
CA CYS A 24 -26.11 8.24 13.96
C CYS A 24 -25.97 7.94 12.47
N VAL A 25 -26.77 8.55 11.59
CA VAL A 25 -26.73 8.32 10.14
C VAL A 25 -25.42 8.83 9.52
N PHE A 26 -24.80 9.86 10.08
CA PHE A 26 -23.48 10.35 9.65
C PHE A 26 -22.41 9.25 9.76
N LEU A 27 -22.57 8.30 10.68
CA LEU A 27 -21.70 7.14 10.86
C LEU A 27 -21.78 6.13 9.69
N LEU A 28 -22.58 6.38 8.66
CA LEU A 28 -22.85 5.45 7.56
C LEU A 28 -22.61 6.06 6.16
N THR A 29 -21.94 7.22 6.13
CA THR A 29 -21.56 7.98 4.92
C THR A 29 -20.18 7.57 4.39
N GLU A 30 -19.83 7.90 3.15
CA GLU A 30 -18.53 7.56 2.54
C GLU A 30 -17.33 8.17 3.31
N LYS A 31 -17.55 9.31 3.98
CA LYS A 31 -16.58 9.94 4.89
C LYS A 31 -16.21 9.04 6.07
N LEU A 32 -17.02 8.03 6.39
CA LEU A 32 -16.70 7.07 7.44
C LEU A 32 -15.51 6.20 7.08
N ASN A 33 -15.23 5.90 5.80
CA ASN A 33 -14.13 4.99 5.49
C ASN A 33 -12.78 5.64 5.83
N VAL A 34 -12.65 6.94 5.58
CA VAL A 34 -11.47 7.74 5.97
C VAL A 34 -11.35 7.79 7.50
N SER A 35 -12.42 8.19 8.20
CA SER A 35 -12.40 8.31 9.67
C SER A 35 -12.25 6.95 10.37
N ALA A 36 -12.86 5.89 9.84
CA ALA A 36 -12.75 4.53 10.37
C ALA A 36 -11.37 3.96 10.14
N ALA A 37 -10.76 4.17 8.96
CA ALA A 37 -9.37 3.78 8.71
C ALA A 37 -8.42 4.49 9.69
N ALA A 38 -8.55 5.80 9.86
CA ALA A 38 -7.76 6.56 10.82
C ALA A 38 -7.99 6.09 12.27
N PHE A 39 -9.24 5.86 12.67
CA PHE A 39 -9.58 5.32 13.98
C PHE A 39 -8.96 3.93 14.22
N CYS A 40 -9.09 3.02 13.26
CA CYS A 40 -8.47 1.69 13.32
C CYS A 40 -6.96 1.82 13.48
N VAL A 41 -6.28 2.62 12.64
CA VAL A 41 -4.83 2.81 12.74
C VAL A 41 -4.45 3.37 14.10
N HIS A 42 -5.12 4.39 14.61
CA HIS A 42 -4.74 5.07 15.86
C HIS A 42 -5.14 4.33 17.14
N THR A 43 -5.97 3.29 17.05
CA THR A 43 -6.32 2.41 18.18
C THR A 43 -5.41 1.19 18.32
N LEU A 44 -4.57 0.90 17.31
CA LEU A 44 -3.53 -0.11 17.41
C LEU A 44 -2.44 0.37 18.37
N THR A 45 -2.19 -0.36 19.44
CA THR A 45 -1.11 -0.08 20.39
C THR A 45 -0.64 -1.41 20.98
N PRO A 46 0.66 -1.57 21.26
CA PRO A 46 1.16 -2.75 21.98
C PRO A 46 0.50 -2.95 23.35
N ARG A 47 0.02 -1.87 23.98
CA ARG A 47 -0.67 -1.92 25.28
C ARG A 47 -2.05 -2.56 25.24
N ASN A 48 -2.68 -2.59 24.08
CA ASN A 48 -4.02 -3.14 23.90
C ASN A 48 -4.04 -4.16 22.76
N PRO A 49 -3.63 -5.41 23.02
CA PRO A 49 -3.63 -6.46 22.00
C PRO A 49 -5.03 -6.75 21.45
N GLU A 50 -6.10 -6.47 22.22
CA GLU A 50 -7.47 -6.67 21.77
C GLU A 50 -7.84 -5.80 20.57
N SER A 51 -7.34 -4.55 20.51
CA SER A 51 -7.52 -3.69 19.32
C SER A 51 -7.03 -4.37 18.06
N PHE A 52 -5.87 -5.03 18.13
CA PHE A 52 -5.30 -5.76 16.99
C PHE A 52 -6.08 -7.04 16.68
N ASN A 53 -6.59 -7.75 17.69
CA ASN A 53 -7.48 -8.89 17.50
C ASN A 53 -8.77 -8.50 16.76
N TYR A 54 -9.39 -7.36 17.11
CA TYR A 54 -10.55 -6.84 16.38
C TYR A 54 -10.20 -6.48 14.93
N PHE A 55 -9.05 -5.84 14.71
CA PHE A 55 -8.58 -5.54 13.36
C PHE A 55 -8.37 -6.81 12.53
N ARG A 56 -7.69 -7.82 13.08
CA ARG A 56 -7.49 -9.12 12.43
C ARG A 56 -8.81 -9.77 12.01
N ARG A 57 -9.82 -9.76 12.90
CA ARG A 57 -11.17 -10.26 12.59
C ARG A 57 -11.84 -9.44 11.48
N LEU A 58 -11.72 -8.12 11.52
CA LEU A 58 -12.25 -7.24 10.48
C LEU A 58 -11.64 -7.59 9.12
N ILE A 59 -10.31 -7.70 9.04
CA ILE A 59 -9.60 -8.09 7.82
C ILE A 59 -10.10 -9.44 7.30
N ALA A 60 -10.15 -10.46 8.17
CA ALA A 60 -10.65 -11.79 7.79
C ALA A 60 -12.09 -11.77 7.21
N LEU A 61 -12.98 -10.93 7.76
CA LEU A 61 -14.35 -10.79 7.27
C LEU A 61 -14.43 -10.13 5.89
N VAL A 62 -13.49 -9.23 5.56
CA VAL A 62 -13.51 -8.51 4.27
C VAL A 62 -12.67 -9.18 3.19
N THR A 63 -11.73 -10.07 3.52
CA THR A 63 -10.77 -10.69 2.58
C THR A 63 -11.45 -11.25 1.32
N ASN A 64 -12.55 -11.99 1.47
CA ASN A 64 -13.24 -12.61 0.33
C ASN A 64 -13.77 -11.58 -0.68
N PHE A 65 -14.05 -10.34 -0.26
CA PHE A 65 -14.55 -9.28 -1.12
C PHE A 65 -13.45 -8.54 -1.91
N PHE A 66 -12.18 -8.82 -1.62
CA PHE A 66 -11.03 -8.35 -2.41
C PHE A 66 -10.73 -9.26 -3.61
N HIS A 67 -11.26 -10.50 -3.62
CA HIS A 67 -11.04 -11.40 -4.74
C HIS A 67 -11.60 -10.83 -6.05
N PRO A 68 -10.87 -10.89 -7.20
CA PRO A 68 -11.30 -10.27 -8.45
C PRO A 68 -12.67 -10.71 -8.98
N SER A 69 -13.14 -11.91 -8.60
CA SER A 69 -14.46 -12.44 -8.95
C SER A 69 -15.60 -11.96 -8.04
N ASN A 70 -15.29 -11.38 -6.89
CA ASN A 70 -16.25 -10.97 -5.87
C ASN A 70 -16.43 -9.44 -5.80
N GLY A 71 -16.06 -8.74 -6.87
CA GLY A 71 -16.22 -7.30 -6.99
C GLY A 71 -17.68 -6.88 -7.07
N GLY A 72 -18.00 -5.73 -6.47
CA GLY A 72 -19.36 -5.19 -6.44
C GLY A 72 -19.41 -3.75 -5.96
N ARG A 73 -20.60 -3.26 -5.58
CA ARG A 73 -20.79 -1.88 -5.09
C ARG A 73 -19.97 -1.55 -3.84
N TRP A 74 -19.60 -2.57 -3.07
CA TRP A 74 -18.74 -2.44 -1.88
C TRP A 74 -17.27 -2.24 -2.20
N SER A 75 -16.81 -2.59 -3.41
CA SER A 75 -15.39 -2.56 -3.77
C SER A 75 -14.80 -1.16 -3.66
N SER A 76 -15.56 -0.11 -3.96
CA SER A 76 -15.09 1.28 -3.78
C SER A 76 -14.85 1.62 -2.30
N TYR A 77 -15.72 1.15 -1.40
CA TYR A 77 -15.57 1.38 0.04
C TYR A 77 -14.38 0.62 0.63
N LEU A 78 -14.19 -0.64 0.22
CA LEU A 78 -13.05 -1.45 0.62
C LEU A 78 -11.72 -0.90 0.08
N ALA A 79 -11.72 -0.46 -1.18
CA ALA A 79 -10.55 0.18 -1.80
C ALA A 79 -10.16 1.46 -1.04
N CYS A 80 -11.14 2.33 -0.77
CA CYS A 80 -10.93 3.55 -0.01
C CYS A 80 -10.41 3.25 1.41
N PHE A 81 -11.01 2.30 2.12
CA PHE A 81 -10.56 1.92 3.44
C PHE A 81 -9.11 1.39 3.43
N LEU A 82 -8.77 0.49 2.50
CA LEU A 82 -7.41 -0.05 2.39
C LEU A 82 -6.38 1.07 2.18
N GLY A 83 -6.59 1.92 1.17
CA GLY A 83 -5.66 3.00 0.87
C GLY A 83 -5.57 4.06 1.97
N GLN A 84 -6.68 4.39 2.63
CA GLN A 84 -6.67 5.30 3.78
C GLN A 84 -6.00 4.66 4.99
N PHE A 85 -6.20 3.37 5.23
CA PHE A 85 -5.58 2.67 6.35
C PHE A 85 -4.06 2.65 6.19
N THR A 86 -3.55 2.22 5.03
CA THR A 86 -2.10 2.17 4.80
C THR A 86 -1.47 3.56 4.82
N SER A 87 -2.13 4.57 4.23
CA SER A 87 -1.63 5.94 4.23
C SER A 87 -1.54 6.52 5.66
N ASN A 88 -2.58 6.32 6.49
CA ASN A 88 -2.54 6.74 7.89
C ASN A 88 -1.49 5.96 8.70
N LEU A 89 -1.33 4.66 8.43
CA LEU A 89 -0.30 3.82 9.06
C LEU A 89 1.10 4.34 8.75
N THR A 90 1.43 4.56 7.47
CA THR A 90 2.72 5.12 7.05
C THR A 90 2.98 6.47 7.68
N ALA A 91 1.97 7.36 7.68
CA ALA A 91 2.10 8.67 8.31
C ALA A 91 2.34 8.58 9.82
N ARG A 92 1.68 7.64 10.51
CA ARG A 92 1.89 7.38 11.94
C ARG A 92 3.30 6.86 12.21
N VAL A 93 3.71 5.80 11.51
CA VAL A 93 5.03 5.16 11.66
C VAL A 93 6.15 6.16 11.39
N ALA A 94 6.03 6.99 10.34
CA ALA A 94 7.02 8.03 10.04
C ALA A 94 7.17 9.03 11.19
N ARG A 95 6.06 9.44 11.82
CA ARG A 95 6.08 10.35 12.98
C ARG A 95 6.68 9.69 14.22
N GLU A 96 6.30 8.45 14.51
CA GLU A 96 6.81 7.69 15.65
C GLU A 96 8.31 7.43 15.53
N ARG A 97 8.78 6.93 14.38
CA ARG A 97 10.21 6.71 14.10
C ARG A 97 11.02 8.01 14.18
N SER A 98 10.51 9.11 13.61
CA SER A 98 11.17 10.41 13.70
C SER A 98 11.26 10.93 15.14
N ALA A 99 10.19 10.76 15.93
CA ALA A 99 10.18 11.16 17.34
C ALA A 99 11.14 10.30 18.19
N THR A 100 11.18 8.98 17.95
CA THR A 100 12.13 8.08 18.61
C THR A 100 13.57 8.47 18.26
N LYS A 101 13.88 8.74 16.99
CA LYS A 101 15.20 9.21 16.56
C LYS A 101 15.60 10.54 17.20
N ALA A 102 14.63 11.43 17.43
CA ALA A 102 14.83 12.72 18.09
C ALA A 102 14.85 12.64 19.63
N GLY A 103 14.71 11.44 20.24
CA GLY A 103 14.68 11.27 21.70
C GLY A 103 13.42 11.85 22.38
N VAL A 104 12.34 12.07 21.63
CA VAL A 104 11.08 12.60 22.17
C VAL A 104 10.25 11.44 22.70
N ASN A 105 9.96 11.42 24.01
CA ASN A 105 9.18 10.36 24.67
C ASN A 105 7.67 10.62 24.62
N GLU A 106 7.25 11.85 24.89
CA GLU A 106 5.86 12.31 24.77
C GLU A 106 5.84 13.73 24.20
N ARG A 107 4.72 14.11 23.57
CA ARG A 107 4.57 15.45 22.99
C ARG A 107 3.51 16.26 23.71
N VAL A 108 3.86 17.50 24.04
CA VAL A 108 2.95 18.50 24.60
C VAL A 108 1.90 18.93 23.57
N VAL A 109 0.62 18.77 23.92
CA VAL A 109 -0.52 19.30 23.17
C VAL A 109 -0.51 20.83 23.28
N GLY A 110 -0.61 21.55 22.15
CA GLY A 110 -0.71 23.02 22.12
C GLY A 110 0.38 23.77 21.34
N SER A 111 1.41 23.07 20.83
CA SER A 111 2.37 23.68 19.91
C SER A 111 1.82 23.68 18.48
N HIS A 112 1.64 24.87 17.89
CA HIS A 112 1.23 25.03 16.49
C HIS A 112 2.28 24.52 15.50
N SER A 113 3.53 24.44 15.93
CA SER A 113 4.66 24.13 15.06
C SER A 113 4.89 22.63 14.90
N VAL A 114 4.25 21.80 15.73
CA VAL A 114 4.68 20.41 15.81
C VAL A 114 3.55 19.42 16.10
N LYS A 115 3.45 18.39 15.25
CA LYS A 115 2.31 17.45 15.19
C LYS A 115 2.30 16.42 16.34
N PRO A 116 1.16 16.11 16.96
CA PRO A 116 1.07 15.11 18.04
C PRO A 116 1.64 13.74 17.63
N VAL A 117 2.33 13.10 18.58
CA VAL A 117 2.92 11.75 18.46
C VAL A 117 2.54 10.95 19.69
N ALA A 118 2.32 9.64 19.54
CA ALA A 118 1.98 8.75 20.64
C ALA A 118 3.12 8.67 21.68
N PRO A 119 2.77 8.50 22.98
CA PRO A 119 3.72 8.13 24.03
C PRO A 119 4.52 6.88 23.62
N LEU A 120 5.74 6.74 24.13
CA LEU A 120 6.67 5.68 23.75
C LEU A 120 6.06 4.28 23.85
N GLU A 121 5.32 4.02 24.93
CA GLU A 121 4.65 2.76 25.22
C GLU A 121 3.48 2.42 24.28
N ASP A 122 2.95 3.40 23.55
CA ASP A 122 1.86 3.22 22.58
C ASP A 122 2.36 3.16 21.12
N ARG A 123 3.66 3.37 20.88
CA ARG A 123 4.24 3.33 19.52
C ARG A 123 4.21 1.91 18.96
N LEU A 124 4.04 1.80 17.66
CA LEU A 124 4.02 0.50 16.99
C LEU A 124 5.43 -0.10 16.99
N THR A 125 5.54 -1.35 17.46
CA THR A 125 6.80 -2.11 17.39
C THR A 125 6.96 -2.74 16.02
N ASP A 126 8.19 -3.12 15.66
CA ASP A 126 8.45 -3.74 14.36
C ASP A 126 7.76 -5.12 14.25
N GLU A 127 7.57 -5.85 15.35
CA GLU A 127 6.81 -7.10 15.38
C GLU A 127 5.33 -6.87 15.05
N LEU A 128 4.70 -5.87 15.66
CA LEU A 128 3.30 -5.55 15.38
C LEU A 128 3.14 -5.04 13.94
N LEU A 129 4.11 -4.28 13.42
CA LEU A 129 4.12 -3.85 12.02
C LEU A 129 4.25 -5.04 11.06
N ALA A 130 5.09 -6.03 11.37
CA ALA A 130 5.20 -7.26 10.59
C ALA A 130 3.85 -8.01 10.55
N GLU A 131 3.18 -8.17 11.69
CA GLU A 131 1.86 -8.82 11.73
C GLU A 131 0.79 -8.05 10.94
N ILE A 132 0.82 -6.70 10.97
CA ILE A 132 -0.09 -5.87 10.17
C ILE A 132 0.19 -6.07 8.67
N VAL A 133 1.46 -6.10 8.28
CA VAL A 133 1.88 -6.32 6.89
C VAL A 133 1.42 -7.70 6.40
N ASP A 134 1.64 -8.76 7.19
CA ASP A 134 1.22 -10.12 6.84
C ASP A 134 -0.30 -10.24 6.66
N LEU A 135 -1.08 -9.49 7.43
CA LEU A 135 -2.54 -9.44 7.28
C LEU A 135 -2.99 -8.69 6.03
N LEU A 136 -2.30 -7.61 5.64
CA LEU A 136 -2.74 -6.72 4.56
C LEU A 136 -2.17 -7.09 3.19
N LEU A 137 -0.97 -7.68 3.13
CA LEU A 137 -0.30 -8.00 1.87
C LEU A 137 -1.14 -8.93 0.96
N PRO A 138 -1.83 -9.98 1.48
CA PRO A 138 -2.73 -10.79 0.66
C PRO A 138 -3.88 -9.97 0.06
N LEU A 139 -4.43 -9.01 0.80
CA LEU A 139 -5.52 -8.14 0.32
C LEU A 139 -5.02 -7.21 -0.79
N VAL A 140 -3.80 -6.69 -0.65
CA VAL A 140 -3.12 -5.89 -1.68
C VAL A 140 -2.93 -6.72 -2.96
N GLN A 141 -2.42 -7.95 -2.84
CA GLN A 141 -2.23 -8.86 -3.98
C GLN A 141 -3.55 -9.18 -4.70
N LEU A 142 -4.62 -9.49 -3.95
CA LEU A 142 -5.94 -9.70 -4.54
C LEU A 142 -6.49 -8.42 -5.20
N GLY A 143 -6.36 -7.28 -4.53
CA GLY A 143 -6.85 -5.98 -4.98
C GLY A 143 -6.16 -5.47 -6.25
N LEU A 144 -4.85 -5.74 -6.42
CA LEU A 144 -4.10 -5.39 -7.62
C LEU A 144 -4.70 -6.01 -8.88
N HIS A 145 -5.19 -7.24 -8.77
CA HIS A 145 -5.84 -7.98 -9.86
C HIS A 145 -7.36 -7.74 -9.96
N ALA A 146 -7.92 -6.83 -9.16
CA ALA A 146 -9.34 -6.51 -9.22
C ALA A 146 -9.73 -5.91 -10.57
N LYS A 147 -10.92 -6.28 -11.06
CA LYS A 147 -11.48 -5.75 -12.32
C LYS A 147 -11.81 -4.26 -12.23
N GLN A 148 -12.08 -3.76 -11.02
CA GLN A 148 -12.41 -2.36 -10.77
C GLN A 148 -11.11 -1.54 -10.67
N GLY A 149 -10.92 -0.60 -11.60
CA GLY A 149 -9.70 0.21 -11.67
C GLY A 149 -9.36 0.96 -10.38
N TYR A 150 -10.37 1.48 -9.67
CA TYR A 150 -10.16 2.17 -8.38
C TYR A 150 -9.61 1.24 -7.29
N MET A 151 -10.08 -0.01 -7.21
CA MET A 151 -9.53 -1.00 -6.28
C MET A 151 -8.07 -1.32 -6.60
N SER A 152 -7.79 -1.60 -7.87
CA SER A 152 -6.41 -1.88 -8.34
C SER A 152 -5.46 -0.71 -8.04
N LEU A 153 -5.91 0.54 -8.24
CA LEU A 153 -5.13 1.74 -7.94
C LEU A 153 -4.88 1.92 -6.43
N GLN A 154 -5.90 1.74 -5.59
CA GLN A 154 -5.75 1.83 -4.13
C GLN A 154 -4.87 0.69 -3.60
N ALA A 155 -4.96 -0.51 -4.17
CA ALA A 155 -4.09 -1.64 -3.83
C ALA A 155 -2.62 -1.36 -4.19
N ALA A 156 -2.34 -0.80 -5.37
CA ALA A 156 -0.97 -0.38 -5.75
C ALA A 156 -0.42 0.70 -4.80
N SER A 157 -1.26 1.66 -4.41
CA SER A 157 -0.88 2.69 -3.44
C SER A 157 -0.61 2.09 -2.06
N ALA A 158 -1.45 1.16 -1.62
CA ALA A 158 -1.27 0.42 -0.37
C ALA A 158 0.01 -0.44 -0.37
N ALA A 159 0.35 -1.07 -1.51
CA ALA A 159 1.61 -1.80 -1.69
C ALA A 159 2.82 -0.89 -1.42
N ARG A 160 2.84 0.31 -2.01
CA ARG A 160 3.89 1.31 -1.77
C ARG A 160 3.92 1.76 -0.32
N ASP A 161 2.77 2.07 0.27
CA ASP A 161 2.68 2.53 1.65
C ASP A 161 3.21 1.46 2.64
N LEU A 162 2.88 0.18 2.43
CA LEU A 162 3.41 -0.94 3.20
C LEU A 162 4.92 -1.13 2.97
N ALA A 163 5.40 -0.95 1.73
CA ALA A 163 6.81 -1.00 1.40
C ALA A 163 7.62 0.11 2.09
N VAL A 164 7.03 1.28 2.36
CA VAL A 164 7.67 2.32 3.19
C VAL A 164 7.70 1.91 4.68
N VAL A 165 6.65 1.24 5.15
CA VAL A 165 6.52 0.84 6.56
C VAL A 165 7.51 -0.27 6.92
N ALA A 166 7.57 -1.33 6.10
CA ALA A 166 8.44 -2.48 6.30
C ALA A 166 9.07 -2.94 4.96
N PRO A 167 10.08 -2.22 4.46
CA PRO A 167 10.72 -2.50 3.17
C PRO A 167 11.15 -3.96 3.00
N GLN A 168 11.84 -4.49 4.01
CA GLN A 168 12.39 -5.86 4.08
C GLN A 168 11.35 -6.96 3.97
N LEU A 169 10.12 -6.72 4.41
CA LEU A 169 9.07 -7.74 4.35
C LEU A 169 8.24 -7.68 3.07
N VAL A 170 8.23 -6.52 2.40
CA VAL A 170 7.25 -6.21 1.35
C VAL A 170 7.90 -6.14 -0.03
N ILE A 171 9.04 -5.47 -0.18
CA ILE A 171 9.62 -5.16 -1.49
C ILE A 171 9.93 -6.44 -2.27
N GLU A 172 10.68 -7.37 -1.68
CA GLU A 172 11.04 -8.64 -2.33
C GLU A 172 9.80 -9.41 -2.82
N LYS A 173 8.80 -9.59 -1.94
CA LYS A 173 7.56 -10.29 -2.28
C LYS A 173 6.79 -9.62 -3.42
N LEU A 174 6.80 -8.29 -3.47
CA LEU A 174 6.13 -7.54 -4.55
C LEU A 174 6.94 -7.56 -5.84
N LEU A 175 8.27 -7.53 -5.78
CA LEU A 175 9.14 -7.66 -6.96
C LEU A 175 9.01 -9.06 -7.57
N ASP A 176 9.00 -10.11 -6.76
CA ASP A 176 8.75 -11.49 -7.22
C ASP A 176 7.38 -11.61 -7.92
N ALA A 177 6.35 -11.04 -7.30
CA ALA A 177 5.01 -11.01 -7.89
C ALA A 177 4.96 -10.22 -9.21
N ALA A 178 5.72 -9.11 -9.30
CA ALA A 178 5.84 -8.34 -10.53
C ALA A 178 6.55 -9.13 -11.63
N ALA A 179 7.70 -9.75 -11.33
CA ALA A 179 8.46 -10.55 -12.27
C ALA A 179 7.61 -11.71 -12.81
N SER A 180 6.89 -12.42 -11.93
CA SER A 180 5.94 -13.47 -12.32
C SER A 180 4.81 -12.95 -13.22
N GLY A 181 4.31 -11.74 -12.95
CA GLY A 181 3.25 -11.11 -13.75
C GLY A 181 3.73 -10.63 -15.13
N LEU A 182 4.96 -10.11 -15.22
CA LEU A 182 5.57 -9.65 -16.46
C LEU A 182 5.95 -10.82 -17.38
N GLY A 183 6.46 -11.92 -16.83
CA GLY A 183 6.78 -13.13 -17.60
C GLY A 183 5.55 -13.94 -18.07
N SER A 184 4.33 -13.55 -17.67
CA SER A 184 3.10 -14.28 -17.98
C SER A 184 2.58 -13.97 -19.39
N ILE A 185 3.06 -14.70 -20.41
CA ILE A 185 2.66 -14.54 -21.82
C ILE A 185 1.15 -14.68 -22.04
N SER A 186 0.47 -15.51 -21.24
CA SER A 186 -0.94 -15.88 -21.44
C SER A 186 -1.97 -14.99 -20.71
N SER A 187 -1.54 -14.00 -19.91
CA SER A 187 -2.46 -13.23 -19.06
C SER A 187 -2.17 -11.72 -19.07
N PRO A 188 -2.71 -10.99 -20.06
CA PRO A 188 -2.50 -9.54 -20.20
C PRO A 188 -2.82 -8.74 -18.94
N HIS A 189 -3.86 -9.14 -18.19
CA HIS A 189 -4.25 -8.47 -16.95
C HIS A 189 -3.22 -8.61 -15.83
N ARG A 190 -2.47 -9.72 -15.79
CA ARG A 190 -1.37 -9.90 -14.81
C ARG A 190 -0.20 -8.98 -15.15
N THR A 191 0.16 -8.87 -16.42
CA THR A 191 1.18 -7.93 -16.91
C THR A 191 0.81 -6.48 -16.58
N SER A 192 -0.43 -6.07 -16.86
CA SER A 192 -0.90 -4.71 -16.54
C SER A 192 -0.87 -4.41 -15.03
N ALA A 193 -1.24 -5.38 -14.19
CA ALA A 193 -1.17 -5.21 -12.73
C ALA A 193 0.28 -5.10 -12.23
N ALA A 194 1.18 -5.94 -12.77
CA ALA A 194 2.60 -5.92 -12.45
C ALA A 194 3.26 -4.58 -12.84
N LEU A 195 3.00 -4.08 -14.06
CA LEU A 195 3.51 -2.78 -14.52
C LEU A 195 3.06 -1.63 -13.63
N LYS A 196 1.76 -1.58 -13.29
CA LYS A 196 1.22 -0.56 -12.38
C LYS A 196 1.84 -0.63 -10.99
N MET A 197 1.99 -1.84 -10.45
CA MET A 197 2.60 -2.06 -9.15
C MET A 197 4.06 -1.60 -9.14
N LEU A 198 4.88 -2.03 -10.12
CA LEU A 198 6.27 -1.62 -10.24
C LEU A 198 6.41 -0.11 -10.36
N ALA A 199 5.64 0.52 -11.26
CA ALA A 199 5.63 1.99 -11.40
C ALA A 199 5.28 2.71 -10.10
N THR A 200 4.41 2.13 -9.27
CA THR A 200 4.01 2.71 -7.98
C THR A 200 5.07 2.47 -6.89
N LEU A 201 5.82 1.38 -6.98
CA LEU A 201 6.90 1.03 -6.04
C LEU A 201 8.21 1.75 -6.35
N THR A 202 8.41 2.27 -7.57
CA THR A 202 9.63 2.97 -7.99
C THR A 202 10.19 3.97 -6.98
N PRO A 203 9.37 4.83 -6.32
CA PRO A 203 9.87 5.77 -5.33
C PRO A 203 10.44 5.13 -4.05
N VAL A 204 10.17 3.85 -3.81
CA VAL A 204 10.53 3.13 -2.59
C VAL A 204 11.62 2.11 -2.87
N PHE A 205 11.47 1.30 -3.92
CA PHE A 205 12.47 0.27 -4.22
C PHE A 205 13.78 0.85 -4.77
N LEU A 206 13.78 2.06 -5.36
CA LEU A 206 15.02 2.75 -5.79
C LEU A 206 15.53 3.78 -4.75
N ASP A 207 14.95 3.80 -3.56
CA ASP A 207 15.44 4.68 -2.49
C ASP A 207 16.47 3.93 -1.65
N SER A 208 17.75 4.27 -1.82
CA SER A 208 18.87 3.63 -1.12
C SER A 208 18.74 3.67 0.41
N ASP A 209 18.01 4.65 0.97
CA ASP A 209 17.83 4.76 2.42
C ASP A 209 16.74 3.81 2.93
N LEU A 210 15.83 3.36 2.05
CA LEU A 210 14.76 2.39 2.35
C LEU A 210 15.13 0.97 1.92
N TRP A 211 15.76 0.83 0.74
CA TRP A 211 16.14 -0.43 0.11
C TRP A 211 17.49 -0.29 -0.62
N PRO A 212 18.62 -0.53 0.07
CA PRO A 212 19.96 -0.30 -0.49
C PRO A 212 20.22 -1.08 -1.79
N THR A 213 19.83 -2.35 -1.84
CA THR A 213 20.08 -3.25 -2.98
C THR A 213 19.13 -3.03 -4.16
N GLY A 214 18.27 -2.00 -4.11
CA GLY A 214 17.19 -1.84 -5.08
C GLY A 214 17.62 -1.45 -6.48
N VAL A 215 18.73 -0.70 -6.58
CA VAL A 215 19.31 -0.27 -7.86
C VAL A 215 19.80 -1.47 -8.66
N ASP A 216 20.30 -2.51 -7.99
CA ASP A 216 20.81 -3.73 -8.62
C ASP A 216 19.74 -4.47 -9.43
N PHE A 217 18.46 -4.37 -9.04
CA PHE A 217 17.33 -5.00 -9.73
C PHE A 217 16.83 -4.18 -10.93
N LEU A 218 17.30 -2.95 -11.10
CA LEU A 218 16.77 -2.04 -12.11
C LEU A 218 16.97 -2.52 -13.56
N PRO A 219 18.12 -3.09 -13.97
CA PRO A 219 18.29 -3.60 -15.33
C PRO A 219 17.28 -4.69 -15.67
N GLN A 220 17.12 -5.67 -14.77
CA GLN A 220 16.15 -6.74 -14.95
C GLN A 220 14.72 -6.21 -15.00
N ALA A 221 14.37 -5.25 -14.13
CA ALA A 221 13.06 -4.64 -14.14
C ALA A 221 12.80 -3.84 -15.42
N LEU A 222 13.79 -3.12 -15.96
CA LEU A 222 13.69 -2.43 -17.24
C LEU A 222 13.47 -3.43 -18.38
N GLU A 223 14.30 -4.47 -18.48
CA GLU A 223 14.20 -5.50 -19.51
C GLU A 223 12.81 -6.17 -19.51
N LEU A 224 12.31 -6.57 -18.33
CA LEU A 224 11.00 -7.21 -18.20
C LEU A 224 9.82 -6.27 -18.51
N THR A 225 10.01 -4.95 -18.41
CA THR A 225 8.94 -3.96 -18.62
C THR A 225 8.91 -3.43 -20.05
N LEU A 226 10.01 -3.52 -20.83
CA LEU A 226 10.08 -3.06 -22.22
C LEU A 226 8.95 -3.59 -23.13
N PRO A 227 8.56 -4.88 -23.07
CA PRO A 227 7.43 -5.39 -23.86
C PRO A 227 6.08 -4.74 -23.52
N GLY A 228 5.99 -4.01 -22.40
CA GLY A 228 4.82 -3.23 -22.00
C GLY A 228 4.60 -1.96 -22.83
N ILE A 229 5.57 -1.54 -23.66
CA ILE A 229 5.38 -0.52 -24.69
C ILE A 229 4.64 -1.16 -25.87
N ASP A 230 3.31 -1.15 -25.79
CA ASP A 230 2.41 -1.81 -26.73
C ASP A 230 1.52 -0.77 -27.42
N PRO A 231 1.64 -0.56 -28.75
CA PRO A 231 0.81 0.40 -29.48
C PRO A 231 -0.69 0.06 -29.44
N ASN A 232 -1.05 -1.19 -29.12
CA ASN A 232 -2.43 -1.64 -29.02
C ASN A 232 -3.00 -1.55 -27.60
N ASP A 233 -2.17 -1.32 -26.58
CA ASP A 233 -2.57 -1.23 -25.18
C ASP A 233 -2.01 0.05 -24.54
N PRO A 234 -2.71 1.19 -24.68
CA PRO A 234 -2.25 2.46 -24.14
C PRO A 234 -2.13 2.43 -22.60
N SER A 235 -2.88 1.57 -21.91
CA SER A 235 -2.80 1.46 -20.45
C SER A 235 -1.52 0.77 -19.99
N LYS A 236 -1.06 -0.27 -20.69
CA LYS A 236 0.25 -0.88 -20.43
C LYS A 236 1.39 0.07 -20.80
N THR A 237 1.28 0.74 -21.95
CA THR A 237 2.27 1.71 -22.40
C THR A 237 2.42 2.85 -21.40
N GLU A 238 1.31 3.40 -20.91
CA GLU A 238 1.32 4.44 -19.88
C GLU A 238 1.96 3.96 -18.57
N ALA A 239 1.64 2.75 -18.10
CA ALA A 239 2.24 2.19 -16.88
C ALA A 239 3.76 1.97 -17.04
N THR A 240 4.19 1.48 -18.20
CA THR A 240 5.61 1.29 -18.53
C THR A 240 6.36 2.62 -18.56
N PHE A 241 5.80 3.65 -19.20
CA PHE A 241 6.41 4.97 -19.20
C PHE A 241 6.45 5.62 -17.81
N ARG A 242 5.42 5.43 -16.98
CA ARG A 242 5.49 5.88 -15.58
C ARG A 242 6.64 5.21 -14.81
N PHE A 243 6.84 3.91 -15.01
CA PHE A 243 7.96 3.18 -14.42
C PHE A 243 9.31 3.74 -14.89
N ILE A 244 9.51 3.85 -16.20
CA ILE A 244 10.76 4.37 -16.79
C ILE A 244 11.03 5.80 -16.31
N ALA A 245 10.03 6.68 -16.35
CA ALA A 245 10.16 8.06 -15.91
C ALA A 245 10.52 8.15 -14.41
N GLY A 246 9.87 7.33 -13.57
CA GLY A 246 10.18 7.25 -12.15
C GLY A 246 11.58 6.75 -11.88
N ALA A 247 12.04 5.73 -12.62
CA ALA A 247 13.37 5.17 -12.49
C ALA A 247 14.45 6.18 -12.87
N SER A 248 14.28 6.82 -14.04
CA SER A 248 15.17 7.88 -14.51
C SER A 248 15.27 9.04 -13.51
N ALA A 249 14.15 9.49 -12.95
CA ALA A 249 14.15 10.57 -11.96
C ALA A 249 14.92 10.18 -10.68
N ARG A 250 14.82 8.92 -10.24
CA ARG A 250 15.54 8.42 -9.06
C ARG A 250 17.03 8.26 -9.31
N LEU A 251 17.41 7.69 -10.45
CA LEU A 251 18.81 7.61 -10.86
C LEU A 251 19.47 8.98 -10.95
N GLN A 252 18.80 9.97 -11.56
CA GLN A 252 19.29 11.35 -11.59
C GLN A 252 19.52 11.92 -10.20
N SER A 253 18.61 11.67 -9.26
CA SER A 253 18.76 12.11 -7.87
C SER A 253 19.93 11.42 -7.16
N LEU A 254 20.20 10.13 -7.44
CA LEU A 254 21.33 9.41 -6.86
C LEU A 254 22.66 9.95 -7.38
N LEU A 255 22.76 10.20 -8.69
CA LEU A 255 23.92 10.79 -9.34
C LEU A 255 24.20 12.21 -8.81
N ALA A 256 23.16 13.04 -8.67
CA ALA A 256 23.31 14.42 -8.18
C ALA A 256 23.78 14.51 -6.72
N ASN A 257 23.46 13.51 -5.90
CA ASN A 257 23.79 13.49 -4.47
C ASN A 257 25.17 12.88 -4.15
N GLY A 258 26.01 12.59 -5.16
CA GLY A 258 27.34 12.06 -4.94
C GLY A 258 27.40 10.60 -4.46
N LYS A 259 26.25 9.89 -4.39
CA LYS A 259 26.18 8.43 -4.26
C LYS A 259 26.51 7.73 -5.61
N GLY A 260 27.31 8.39 -6.45
CA GLY A 260 27.58 8.00 -7.83
C GLY A 260 28.58 6.85 -7.99
N GLU A 261 29.33 6.48 -6.94
CA GLU A 261 30.30 5.37 -6.99
C GLU A 261 29.62 4.00 -7.21
N GLU A 262 28.43 3.78 -6.63
CA GLU A 262 27.62 2.57 -6.89
C GLU A 262 27.13 2.52 -8.35
N LEU A 263 26.92 3.70 -8.96
CA LEU A 263 26.42 3.85 -10.33
C LEU A 263 27.54 3.84 -11.39
N SER A 264 28.77 4.23 -11.05
CA SER A 264 29.92 4.09 -11.95
C SER A 264 30.31 2.63 -12.14
N ILE A 265 30.28 1.83 -11.07
CA ILE A 265 30.43 0.37 -11.16
C ILE A 265 29.32 -0.22 -12.04
N PHE A 266 28.08 0.23 -11.84
CA PHE A 266 26.92 -0.17 -12.65
C PHE A 266 27.06 0.17 -14.15
N LEU A 267 27.61 1.33 -14.51
CA LEU A 267 27.77 1.72 -15.91
C LEU A 267 28.97 1.06 -16.58
N GLU A 268 29.98 0.62 -15.82
CA GLU A 268 31.14 -0.10 -16.35
C GLU A 268 30.77 -1.50 -16.87
N ASP A 269 29.77 -2.17 -16.28
CA ASP A 269 29.29 -3.49 -16.72
C ASP A 269 28.50 -3.45 -18.05
N TYR A 270 28.14 -2.27 -18.54
CA TYR A 270 27.35 -2.08 -19.77
C TYR A 270 28.06 -1.22 -20.84
N SER A 271 29.34 -0.90 -20.65
CA SER A 271 30.23 -0.25 -21.63
C SER A 271 31.16 -1.25 -22.30
#